data_AF-A0A948SUN1-F1
#
_entry.id   AF-A0A948SUN1-F1
#
_cell.length_a   1.000
_cell.length_b   1.000
_cell.length_c   1.000
_cell.angle_alpha   90.00
_cell.angle_beta   90.00
_cell.angle_gamma   90.00
#
_symmetry.space_group_name_H-M   'P 1'
#
loop_
_entity.id
_entity.type
_entity.pdbx_description
1 polymer ?
#
loop_
_entity_poly.entity_id
_entity_poly.type
_entity_poly.pdbx_seq_one_letter_code
_entity_poly.pdbx_strand_id
1 'polypeptide(L)'
;MVANLTTNVAWIVLAAIVVAWVIYAAFNIRGSRREYGSELELAANRKPYYDDEVLEGKKLERTQLLGLAFLAVITISLPLYWVLEPSRQSNAEFGWSKRFASWGGKLFDVTANGGFNCAGCHGGMKANGGNAPYAVTDPKTGEVKAVSWKAPALNTVYQRYSESEVRFILEYGRPFSPMSPWGTIGGGPMNEQQIQTLLDYLKSIQIPLEEGRMPKAKSDEIQAEAERLVKAGAYKSVGEALFNLDLDGGVYSCARCHTKGWSYGDAQTTGGGAFGPNLTGGSTVRQFPSQDEMIAFLKNGSELGKKYGEQGQGSGRMPGFGATYTDEQIKAIVEYVRGL
;
A
#
# COMPACT_ATOMS: atom_id res chain seq x y z
N MET A 1 -20.66 8.41 -13.94
CA MET A 1 -21.93 8.47 -14.72
C MET A 1 -22.24 7.17 -15.46
N VAL A 2 -21.26 6.49 -16.08
CA VAL A 2 -21.49 5.23 -16.82
C VAL A 2 -21.99 4.06 -15.94
N ALA A 3 -21.51 3.94 -14.69
CA ALA A 3 -21.95 2.87 -13.78
C ALA A 3 -23.43 2.95 -13.37
N ASN A 4 -24.00 4.16 -13.25
CA ASN A 4 -25.44 4.31 -12.97
C ASN A 4 -26.29 3.94 -14.19
N LEU A 5 -25.78 4.16 -15.41
CA LEU A 5 -26.51 3.81 -16.63
C LEU A 5 -26.64 2.29 -16.78
N THR A 6 -25.56 1.55 -16.54
CA THR A 6 -25.58 0.07 -16.66
C THR A 6 -26.46 -0.56 -15.59
N THR A 7 -26.41 -0.09 -14.34
CA THR A 7 -27.29 -0.58 -13.27
C THR A 7 -28.76 -0.26 -13.54
N ASN A 8 -29.08 0.95 -14.03
CA ASN A 8 -30.47 1.32 -14.35
C ASN A 8 -31.03 0.53 -15.54
N VAL A 9 -30.24 0.32 -16.59
CA VAL A 9 -30.65 -0.52 -17.73
C VAL A 9 -30.91 -1.96 -17.27
N ALA A 10 -30.05 -2.52 -16.41
CA ALA A 10 -30.26 -3.87 -15.88
C ALA A 10 -31.57 -3.99 -15.07
N TRP A 11 -31.89 -2.99 -14.24
CA TRP A 11 -33.16 -2.97 -13.49
C TRP A 11 -34.39 -2.85 -14.39
N ILE A 12 -34.32 -2.05 -15.46
CA ILE A 12 -35.42 -1.92 -16.42
C ILE A 12 -35.66 -3.23 -17.16
N VAL A 13 -34.59 -3.88 -17.63
CA VAL A 13 -34.68 -5.19 -18.31
C VAL A 13 -35.25 -6.25 -17.36
N LEU A 14 -34.77 -6.29 -16.12
CA LEU A 14 -35.30 -7.23 -15.11
C LEU A 14 -36.79 -6.99 -14.85
N ALA A 15 -37.21 -5.72 -14.67
CA ALA A 15 -38.61 -5.38 -14.45
C ALA A 15 -39.49 -5.81 -15.64
N ALA A 16 -39.03 -5.58 -16.88
CA ALA A 16 -39.75 -6.02 -18.08
C ALA A 16 -39.89 -7.55 -18.15
N ILE A 17 -38.83 -8.29 -17.83
CA ILE A 17 -38.86 -9.76 -17.79
C ILE A 17 -39.84 -10.26 -16.72
N VAL A 18 -39.80 -9.68 -15.51
CA VAL A 18 -40.70 -10.05 -14.42
C VAL A 18 -42.15 -9.77 -14.78
N VAL A 19 -42.46 -8.60 -15.36
CA VAL A 19 -43.81 -8.27 -15.82
C VAL A 19 -44.28 -9.23 -16.90
N ALA A 20 -43.44 -9.52 -17.90
CA ALA A 20 -43.76 -10.49 -18.95
C ALA A 20 -44.03 -11.89 -18.37
N TRP A 21 -43.24 -12.32 -17.38
CA TRP A 21 -43.42 -13.60 -16.71
C TRP A 21 -44.71 -13.64 -15.87
N VAL A 22 -45.03 -12.58 -15.14
CA VAL A 22 -46.29 -12.47 -14.38
C VAL A 22 -47.49 -12.49 -15.31
N ILE A 23 -47.43 -11.77 -16.43
CA ILE A 23 -48.48 -11.78 -17.45
C ILE A 23 -48.64 -13.18 -18.04
N TYR A 24 -47.54 -13.82 -18.44
CA TYR A 24 -47.54 -15.20 -18.93
C TYR A 24 -48.15 -16.18 -17.91
N ALA A 25 -47.74 -16.09 -16.64
CA ALA A 25 -48.26 -16.92 -15.56
C ALA A 25 -49.76 -16.67 -15.34
N ALA A 26 -50.20 -15.41 -15.35
CA ALA A 26 -51.61 -15.06 -15.20
C ALA A 26 -52.48 -15.60 -16.34
N PHE A 27 -52.00 -15.51 -17.58
CA PHE A 27 -52.69 -16.10 -18.74
C PHE A 27 -52.74 -17.62 -18.66
N ASN A 28 -51.64 -18.29 -18.27
CA ASN A 28 -51.62 -19.74 -18.09
C ASN A 28 -52.54 -20.23 -16.96
N ILE A 29 -52.55 -19.54 -15.81
CA ILE A 29 -53.44 -19.87 -14.68
C ILE A 29 -54.91 -19.66 -15.08
N ARG A 30 -55.21 -18.62 -15.85
CA ARG A 30 -56.57 -18.37 -16.36
C ARG A 30 -57.00 -19.43 -17.38
N GLY A 31 -56.08 -19.89 -18.23
CA GLY A 31 -56.30 -20.96 -19.19
C GLY A 31 -56.54 -22.31 -18.52
N SER A 32 -55.69 -22.69 -17.55
CA SER A 32 -55.76 -24.01 -16.90
C SER A 32 -57.04 -24.25 -16.11
N ARG A 33 -57.65 -23.18 -15.56
CA ARG A 33 -58.91 -23.30 -14.81
C ARG A 33 -60.12 -23.71 -15.66
N ARG A 34 -60.09 -23.52 -16.99
CA ARG A 34 -61.18 -23.94 -17.88
C ARG A 34 -61.18 -25.44 -18.20
N GLU A 35 -60.12 -26.15 -17.82
CA GLU A 35 -59.85 -27.54 -18.20
C GLU A 35 -59.81 -28.53 -17.01
N TYR A 36 -60.23 -28.13 -15.80
CA TYR A 36 -60.34 -29.03 -14.64
C TYR A 36 -61.23 -30.25 -14.98
N GLY A 37 -60.67 -31.47 -14.90
CA GLY A 37 -61.33 -32.74 -15.25
C GLY A 37 -61.04 -33.26 -16.67
N SER A 38 -60.45 -32.45 -17.55
CA SER A 38 -60.08 -32.87 -18.92
C SER A 38 -58.69 -33.52 -19.00
N GLU A 39 -57.93 -33.50 -17.89
CA GLU A 39 -56.65 -34.20 -17.75
C GLU A 39 -56.73 -35.72 -17.91
N LEU A 40 -57.92 -36.33 -17.82
CA LEU A 40 -58.14 -37.74 -18.17
C LEU A 40 -58.13 -38.02 -19.69
N GLU A 41 -58.48 -37.03 -20.51
CA GLU A 41 -58.54 -37.12 -21.99
C GLU A 41 -57.39 -36.39 -22.69
N LEU A 42 -56.89 -35.30 -22.09
CA LEU A 42 -55.87 -34.41 -22.66
C LEU A 42 -54.46 -34.68 -22.13
N ALA A 43 -54.27 -35.67 -21.25
CA ALA A 43 -52.96 -36.02 -20.74
C ALA A 43 -51.96 -36.21 -21.89
N ALA A 44 -50.81 -35.54 -21.80
CA ALA A 44 -49.82 -35.50 -22.88
C ALA A 44 -49.30 -36.90 -23.27
N ASN A 45 -49.39 -37.87 -22.37
CA ASN A 45 -49.02 -39.27 -22.60
C ASN A 45 -50.13 -40.13 -23.25
N ARG A 46 -51.36 -39.62 -23.41
CA ARG A 46 -52.49 -40.30 -24.06
C ARG A 46 -52.76 -39.81 -25.48
N LYS A 47 -52.24 -38.65 -25.85
CA LYS A 47 -52.25 -38.17 -27.24
C LYS A 47 -51.24 -39.01 -28.04
N PRO A 48 -51.60 -39.50 -29.24
CA PRO A 48 -50.61 -40.08 -30.14
C PRO A 48 -49.46 -39.09 -30.29
N TYR A 49 -48.24 -39.56 -30.06
CA TYR A 49 -47.06 -38.73 -30.26
C TYR A 49 -46.91 -38.41 -31.76
N TYR A 50 -46.01 -37.48 -32.08
CA TYR A 50 -45.72 -37.18 -33.48
C TYR A 50 -45.30 -38.47 -34.20
N ASP A 51 -45.77 -38.64 -35.44
CA ASP A 51 -45.31 -39.69 -36.34
C ASP A 51 -43.87 -39.44 -36.78
N ASP A 52 -43.22 -40.47 -37.33
CA ASP A 52 -41.81 -40.40 -37.70
C ASP A 52 -41.55 -39.28 -38.73
N GLU A 53 -42.47 -39.03 -39.66
CA GLU A 53 -42.35 -37.94 -40.65
C GLU A 53 -42.33 -36.54 -39.99
N VAL A 54 -43.17 -36.30 -38.98
CA VAL A 54 -43.17 -35.02 -38.26
C VAL A 54 -41.96 -34.91 -37.33
N LEU A 55 -41.55 -36.03 -36.70
CA LEU A 55 -40.38 -36.08 -35.84
C LEU A 55 -39.09 -35.78 -36.61
N GLU A 56 -38.87 -36.45 -37.74
CA GLU A 56 -37.67 -36.31 -38.56
C GLU A 56 -37.68 -35.06 -39.46
N GLY A 57 -38.87 -34.51 -39.75
CA GLY A 57 -39.02 -33.27 -40.51
C GLY A 57 -39.17 -32.04 -39.60
N LYS A 58 -40.40 -31.51 -39.52
CA LYS A 58 -40.70 -30.19 -38.93
C LYS A 58 -40.23 -30.06 -37.48
N LYS A 59 -40.31 -31.12 -36.67
CA LYS A 59 -39.91 -31.07 -35.26
C LYS A 59 -38.39 -31.05 -35.11
N LEU A 60 -37.67 -31.88 -35.86
CA LEU A 60 -36.22 -31.91 -35.89
C LEU A 60 -35.65 -30.59 -36.41
N GLU A 61 -36.12 -30.09 -37.55
CA GLU A 61 -35.68 -28.82 -38.14
C GLU A 61 -35.84 -27.65 -37.16
N ARG A 62 -37.00 -27.53 -36.49
CA ARG A 62 -37.23 -26.48 -35.48
C ARG A 62 -36.25 -26.59 -34.32
N THR A 63 -35.95 -27.81 -33.87
CA THR A 63 -35.05 -28.03 -32.74
C THR A 63 -33.60 -27.74 -33.14
N GLN A 64 -33.19 -28.13 -34.35
CA GLN A 64 -31.89 -27.81 -34.93
C GLN A 64 -31.72 -26.30 -35.15
N LEU A 65 -32.77 -25.60 -35.61
CA LEU A 65 -32.77 -24.15 -35.75
C LEU A 65 -32.54 -23.45 -34.41
N LEU A 66 -33.18 -23.93 -33.33
CA LEU A 66 -32.93 -23.44 -31.97
C LEU A 66 -31.48 -23.72 -31.54
N GLY A 67 -30.95 -24.91 -31.82
CA GLY A 67 -29.55 -25.24 -31.58
C GLY A 67 -28.58 -24.30 -32.31
N LEU A 68 -28.84 -24.02 -33.58
CA LEU A 68 -28.06 -23.07 -34.38
C LEU A 68 -28.17 -21.64 -33.83
N ALA A 69 -29.35 -21.23 -33.37
CA ALA A 69 -29.54 -19.92 -32.75
C ALA A 69 -28.73 -19.79 -31.45
N PHE A 70 -28.76 -20.79 -30.57
CA PHE A 70 -27.93 -20.81 -29.36
C PHE A 70 -26.44 -20.82 -29.70
N LEU A 71 -26.03 -21.59 -30.71
CA LEU A 71 -24.65 -21.60 -31.17
C LEU A 71 -24.23 -20.21 -31.67
N ALA A 72 -25.05 -19.57 -32.51
CA ALA A 72 -24.79 -18.22 -33.00
C ALA A 72 -24.67 -17.20 -31.85
N VAL A 73 -25.54 -17.29 -30.84
CA VAL A 73 -25.46 -16.45 -29.64
C VAL A 73 -24.12 -16.65 -28.94
N ILE A 74 -23.72 -17.89 -28.65
CA ILE A 74 -22.45 -18.19 -27.96
C ILE A 74 -21.25 -17.73 -28.80
N THR A 75 -21.24 -18.05 -30.10
CA THR A 75 -20.19 -17.68 -31.05
C THR A 75 -20.01 -16.18 -31.17
N ILE A 76 -21.06 -15.37 -31.00
CA ILE A 76 -20.96 -13.91 -31.01
C ILE A 76 -20.65 -13.36 -29.61
N SER A 77 -21.32 -13.86 -28.57
CA SER A 77 -21.21 -13.32 -27.21
C SER A 77 -19.85 -13.59 -26.59
N LEU A 78 -19.23 -14.76 -26.86
CA LEU A 78 -17.98 -15.13 -26.22
C LEU A 78 -16.80 -14.27 -26.72
N PRO A 79 -16.60 -14.03 -28.05
CA PRO A 79 -15.61 -13.08 -28.51
C PRO A 79 -15.86 -11.66 -28.01
N LEU A 80 -17.12 -11.19 -27.97
CA LEU A 80 -17.44 -9.86 -27.41
C LEU A 80 -17.10 -9.75 -25.92
N TYR A 81 -17.36 -10.81 -25.14
CA TYR A 81 -16.97 -10.88 -23.74
C TYR A 81 -15.44 -10.81 -23.57
N TRP A 82 -14.71 -11.52 -24.43
CA TRP A 82 -13.23 -11.54 -24.44
C TRP A 82 -12.62 -10.20 -24.84
N VAL A 83 -13.21 -9.49 -25.80
CA VAL A 83 -12.76 -8.14 -26.20
C VAL A 83 -12.82 -7.15 -25.02
N LEU A 84 -13.77 -7.33 -24.09
CA LEU A 84 -13.91 -6.51 -22.89
C LEU A 84 -13.12 -7.04 -21.68
N GLU A 85 -12.45 -8.19 -21.79
CA GLU A 85 -11.68 -8.82 -20.70
C GLU A 85 -10.56 -7.91 -20.15
N PRO A 86 -9.73 -7.22 -20.96
CA PRO A 86 -8.65 -6.38 -20.41
C PRO A 86 -9.17 -5.24 -19.52
N SER A 87 -10.30 -4.64 -19.90
CA SER A 87 -10.96 -3.61 -19.08
C SER A 87 -11.56 -4.19 -17.80
N ARG A 88 -12.07 -5.42 -17.82
CA ARG A 88 -12.56 -6.09 -16.62
C ARG A 88 -11.44 -6.46 -15.65
N GLN A 89 -10.31 -6.96 -16.16
CA GLN A 89 -9.14 -7.29 -15.35
C GLN A 89 -8.57 -6.04 -14.65
N SER A 90 -8.34 -4.96 -15.40
CA SER A 90 -7.87 -3.69 -14.83
C SER A 90 -8.83 -3.10 -13.79
N ASN A 91 -10.14 -3.16 -14.03
CA ASN A 91 -11.14 -2.73 -13.06
C ASN A 91 -11.18 -3.63 -11.81
N ALA A 92 -10.96 -4.95 -11.97
CA ALA A 92 -10.88 -5.88 -10.86
C ALA A 92 -9.66 -5.61 -9.98
N GLU A 93 -8.50 -5.37 -10.58
CA GLU A 93 -7.26 -4.98 -9.89
C GLU A 93 -7.43 -3.65 -9.14
N PHE A 94 -7.99 -2.63 -9.80
CA PHE A 94 -8.28 -1.34 -9.16
C PHE A 94 -9.28 -1.49 -8.01
N GLY A 95 -10.32 -2.30 -8.18
CA GLY A 95 -11.28 -2.60 -7.13
C GLY A 95 -10.64 -3.36 -5.96
N TRP A 96 -9.71 -4.28 -6.26
CA TRP A 96 -8.98 -5.04 -5.26
C TRP A 96 -8.06 -4.15 -4.42
N SER A 97 -7.22 -3.33 -5.07
CA SER A 97 -6.30 -2.41 -4.39
C SER A 97 -7.05 -1.41 -3.51
N LYS A 98 -8.19 -0.87 -3.97
CA LYS A 98 -9.03 -0.01 -3.14
C LYS A 98 -9.64 -0.71 -1.93
N ARG A 99 -10.11 -1.95 -2.08
CA ARG A 99 -10.63 -2.73 -0.94
C ARG A 99 -9.53 -3.03 0.07
N PHE A 100 -8.36 -3.43 -0.41
CA PHE A 100 -7.21 -3.76 0.42
C PHE A 100 -6.69 -2.53 1.15
N ALA A 101 -6.54 -1.39 0.46
CA ALA A 101 -6.22 -0.12 1.09
C ALA A 101 -7.29 0.30 2.12
N SER A 102 -8.59 0.06 1.85
CA SER A 102 -9.64 0.35 2.83
C SER A 102 -9.55 -0.54 4.07
N TRP A 103 -9.27 -1.83 3.92
CA TRP A 103 -9.06 -2.74 5.05
C TRP A 103 -7.81 -2.37 5.84
N GLY A 104 -6.70 -2.11 5.15
CA GLY A 104 -5.47 -1.64 5.76
C GLY A 104 -5.64 -0.31 6.49
N GLY A 105 -6.44 0.61 5.94
CA GLY A 105 -6.76 1.88 6.59
C GLY A 105 -7.50 1.69 7.92
N LYS A 106 -8.41 0.71 8.01
CA LYS A 106 -9.06 0.36 9.28
C LYS A 106 -8.06 -0.20 10.30
N LEU A 107 -7.11 -1.02 9.85
CA LEU A 107 -6.03 -1.52 10.73
C LEU A 107 -5.09 -0.39 11.16
N PHE A 108 -4.81 0.56 10.28
CA PHE A 108 -3.91 1.69 10.53
C PHE A 108 -4.49 2.70 11.51
N ASP A 109 -5.83 2.81 11.60
CA ASP A 109 -6.52 3.81 12.42
C ASP A 109 -6.19 3.72 13.93
N VAL A 110 -6.59 4.74 14.68
CA VAL A 110 -6.46 4.80 16.14
C VAL A 110 -7.26 3.69 16.82
N THR A 111 -6.82 3.27 18.01
CA THR A 111 -7.53 2.23 18.78
C THR A 111 -8.96 2.61 19.13
N ALA A 112 -9.25 3.91 19.28
CA ALA A 112 -10.62 4.40 19.49
C ALA A 112 -11.58 4.02 18.34
N ASN A 113 -11.06 3.84 17.13
CA ASN A 113 -11.81 3.42 15.94
C ASN A 113 -11.67 1.91 15.64
N GLY A 114 -11.09 1.14 16.56
CA GLY A 114 -10.85 -0.30 16.39
C GLY A 114 -9.60 -0.66 15.59
N GLY A 115 -8.71 0.30 15.31
CA GLY A 115 -7.43 0.06 14.66
C GLY A 115 -6.29 -0.25 15.64
N PHE A 116 -5.09 -0.48 15.10
CA PHE A 116 -3.87 -0.82 15.85
C PHE A 116 -3.04 0.41 16.26
N ASN A 117 -3.60 1.61 16.13
CA ASN A 117 -2.99 2.88 16.56
C ASN A 117 -1.77 3.33 15.77
N CYS A 118 -1.57 2.82 14.54
CA CYS A 118 -0.50 3.33 13.67
C CYS A 118 -0.67 4.83 13.41
N ALA A 119 -1.90 5.27 13.16
CA ALA A 119 -2.29 6.67 13.01
C ALA A 119 -2.01 7.50 14.28
N GLY A 120 -2.21 6.93 15.47
CA GLY A 120 -1.94 7.64 16.72
C GLY A 120 -0.47 8.02 16.87
N CYS A 121 0.44 7.11 16.50
CA CYS A 121 1.88 7.37 16.55
C CYS A 121 2.37 8.18 15.34
N HIS A 122 1.94 7.84 14.13
CA HIS A 122 2.53 8.35 12.87
C HIS A 122 1.86 9.62 12.31
N GLY A 123 1.01 10.31 13.07
CA GLY A 123 0.46 11.61 12.66
C GLY A 123 -0.85 11.53 11.89
N GLY A 124 -1.79 10.73 12.39
CA GLY A 124 -3.13 10.53 11.84
C GLY A 124 -3.14 9.65 10.58
N MET A 125 -4.29 9.57 9.93
CA MET A 125 -4.49 8.70 8.75
C MET A 125 -3.58 9.05 7.57
N LYS A 126 -3.14 10.31 7.44
CA LYS A 126 -2.18 10.70 6.40
C LYS A 126 -0.73 10.36 6.73
N ALA A 127 -0.45 9.88 7.94
CA ALA A 127 0.86 9.46 8.40
C ALA A 127 1.97 10.52 8.16
N ASN A 128 1.69 11.78 8.51
CA ASN A 128 2.58 12.92 8.27
C ASN A 128 3.73 13.04 9.29
N GLY A 129 3.91 12.05 10.17
CA GLY A 129 4.84 12.10 11.29
C GLY A 129 4.13 12.57 12.55
N GLY A 130 4.54 12.03 13.68
CA GLY A 130 3.88 12.25 14.96
C GLY A 130 4.81 11.92 16.12
N ASN A 131 4.22 11.62 17.28
CA ASN A 131 4.98 11.26 18.48
C ASN A 131 4.38 10.02 19.13
N ALA A 132 5.23 9.22 19.75
CA ALA A 132 4.85 8.03 20.51
C ALA A 132 5.48 8.06 21.90
N PRO A 133 4.72 7.79 22.98
CA PRO A 133 5.31 7.63 24.30
C PRO A 133 6.21 6.39 24.34
N TYR A 134 7.38 6.51 24.94
CA TYR A 134 8.33 5.40 25.11
C TYR A 134 9.06 5.49 26.44
N ALA A 135 9.40 4.35 27.02
CA ALA A 135 10.17 4.28 28.25
C ALA A 135 11.63 3.94 27.90
N VAL A 136 12.55 4.82 28.27
CA VAL A 136 14.00 4.61 28.09
C VAL A 136 14.61 4.30 29.44
N THR A 137 15.33 3.17 29.52
CA THR A 137 16.08 2.78 30.71
C THR A 137 17.52 3.24 30.59
N ASP A 138 18.03 3.95 31.59
CA ASP A 138 19.46 4.24 31.70
C ASP A 138 20.22 2.94 32.05
N PRO A 139 21.16 2.48 31.21
CA PRO A 139 21.89 1.24 31.46
C PRO A 139 22.86 1.32 32.65
N LYS A 140 23.22 2.52 33.13
CA LYS A 140 24.15 2.71 34.26
C LYS A 140 23.42 2.75 35.60
N THR A 141 22.29 3.45 35.66
CA THR A 141 21.55 3.68 36.91
C THR A 141 20.33 2.76 37.05
N GLY A 142 19.85 2.18 35.95
CA GLY A 142 18.59 1.44 35.91
C GLY A 142 17.34 2.32 35.95
N GLU A 143 17.50 3.64 35.98
CA GLU A 143 16.38 4.59 36.01
C GLU A 143 15.57 4.52 34.71
N VAL A 144 14.24 4.50 34.82
CA VAL A 144 13.32 4.48 33.69
C VAL A 144 12.70 5.86 33.51
N LYS A 145 12.94 6.49 32.37
CA LYS A 145 12.40 7.79 32.01
C LYS A 145 11.37 7.64 30.88
N ALA A 146 10.19 8.22 31.08
CA ALA A 146 9.21 8.38 30.01
C ALA A 146 9.63 9.51 29.07
N VAL A 147 9.66 9.24 27.77
CA VAL A 147 10.04 10.19 26.73
C VAL A 147 8.99 10.24 25.63
N SER A 148 8.96 11.36 24.90
CA SER A 148 8.17 11.50 23.68
C SER A 148 9.07 11.22 22.47
N TRP A 149 8.83 10.09 21.81
CA TRP A 149 9.60 9.65 20.66
C TRP A 149 9.01 10.19 19.36
N LYS A 150 9.85 10.79 18.52
CA LYS A 150 9.51 11.28 17.19
C LYS A 150 9.26 10.12 16.23
N ALA A 151 7.99 9.90 15.92
CA ALA A 151 7.56 8.90 14.96
C ALA A 151 7.63 9.48 13.55
N PRO A 152 8.36 8.83 12.63
CA PRO A 152 8.58 9.38 11.29
C PRO A 152 7.30 9.35 10.46
N ALA A 153 7.20 10.27 9.51
CA ALA A 153 6.19 10.20 8.47
C ALA A 153 6.31 8.91 7.65
N LEU A 154 5.17 8.31 7.32
CA LEU A 154 5.09 7.08 6.51
C LEU A 154 4.59 7.35 5.09
N ASN A 155 4.04 8.55 4.82
CA ASN A 155 3.64 8.99 3.48
C ASN A 155 4.82 9.18 2.49
N THR A 156 6.06 8.98 2.93
CA THR A 156 7.27 8.99 2.10
C THR A 156 8.13 7.74 2.31
N VAL A 157 7.59 6.70 2.96
CA VAL A 157 8.36 5.50 3.34
C VAL A 157 8.89 4.75 2.11
N TYR A 158 8.09 4.64 1.04
CA TYR A 158 8.47 3.89 -0.16
C TYR A 158 9.42 4.63 -1.10
N GLN A 159 9.78 5.87 -0.75
CA GLN A 159 10.82 6.62 -1.46
C GLN A 159 12.23 6.20 -1.01
N ARG A 160 12.32 5.44 0.09
CA ARG A 160 13.56 5.10 0.80
C ARG A 160 13.68 3.61 1.12
N TYR A 161 12.56 2.93 1.25
CA TYR A 161 12.47 1.51 1.54
C TYR A 161 11.64 0.80 0.47
N SER A 162 12.06 -0.39 0.10
CA SER A 162 11.27 -1.34 -0.67
C SER A 162 10.11 -1.89 0.16
N GLU A 163 9.12 -2.48 -0.52
CA GLU A 163 7.98 -3.12 0.16
C GLU A 163 8.40 -4.24 1.10
N SER A 164 9.41 -5.02 0.74
CA SER A 164 9.93 -6.10 1.59
C SER A 164 10.62 -5.57 2.85
N GLU A 165 11.32 -4.44 2.78
CA GLU A 165 11.90 -3.78 3.95
C GLU A 165 10.84 -3.21 4.88
N VAL A 166 9.80 -2.57 4.33
CA VAL A 166 8.66 -2.09 5.13
C VAL A 166 7.92 -3.26 5.77
N ARG A 167 7.70 -4.35 5.02
CA ARG A 167 7.14 -5.59 5.54
C ARG A 167 7.96 -6.13 6.70
N PHE A 168 9.27 -6.22 6.56
CA PHE A 168 10.15 -6.68 7.63
C PHE A 168 10.01 -5.83 8.90
N ILE A 169 9.93 -4.50 8.76
CA ILE A 169 9.73 -3.57 9.88
C ILE A 169 8.36 -3.78 10.54
N LEU A 170 7.31 -4.03 9.75
CA LEU A 170 5.98 -4.32 10.31
C LEU A 170 5.95 -5.69 11.00
N GLU A 171 6.62 -6.68 10.44
CA GLU A 171 6.64 -8.04 10.99
C GLU A 171 7.44 -8.10 12.30
N TYR A 172 8.65 -7.54 12.33
CA TYR A 172 9.59 -7.68 13.44
C TYR A 172 9.75 -6.43 14.30
N GLY A 173 9.14 -5.32 13.92
CA GLY A 173 9.31 -4.04 14.59
C GLY A 173 10.71 -3.44 14.38
N ARG A 174 11.02 -2.43 15.19
CA ARG A 174 12.38 -1.87 15.32
C ARG A 174 12.78 -1.88 16.79
N PRO A 175 13.73 -2.76 17.19
CA PRO A 175 14.28 -2.77 18.53
C PRO A 175 14.77 -1.39 18.97
N PHE A 176 14.67 -1.10 20.27
CA PHE A 176 15.05 0.18 20.87
C PHE A 176 14.25 1.39 20.37
N SER A 177 13.02 1.14 19.90
CA SER A 177 12.05 2.18 19.55
C SER A 177 10.64 1.74 19.99
N PRO A 178 9.66 2.66 20.04
CA PRO A 178 8.26 2.29 20.29
C PRO A 178 7.60 1.51 19.14
N MET A 179 8.30 1.23 18.04
CA MET A 179 7.76 0.41 16.93
C MET A 179 7.89 -1.08 17.25
N SER A 180 6.88 -1.64 17.91
CA SER A 180 6.75 -3.07 18.19
C SER A 180 6.54 -3.92 16.92
N PRO A 181 6.79 -5.25 16.98
CA PRO A 181 6.37 -6.17 15.93
C PRO A 181 4.84 -6.23 15.83
N TRP A 182 4.32 -6.21 14.61
CA TRP A 182 2.90 -6.37 14.32
C TRP A 182 2.58 -7.70 13.65
N GLY A 183 3.51 -8.29 12.89
CA GLY A 183 3.31 -9.58 12.24
C GLY A 183 3.37 -10.74 13.23
N THR A 184 2.52 -11.76 13.05
CA THR A 184 2.51 -12.98 13.87
C THR A 184 3.87 -13.68 13.90
N ILE A 185 4.63 -13.63 12.80
CA ILE A 185 5.98 -14.20 12.73
C ILE A 185 7.01 -13.50 13.63
N GLY A 186 6.78 -12.22 13.96
CA GLY A 186 7.61 -11.46 14.90
C GLY A 186 6.98 -11.36 16.30
N GLY A 187 5.89 -12.08 16.56
CA GLY A 187 5.17 -12.08 17.84
C GLY A 187 4.07 -11.01 17.97
N GLY A 188 3.73 -10.32 16.88
CA GLY A 188 2.63 -9.36 16.83
C GLY A 188 1.26 -9.99 16.51
N PRO A 189 0.17 -9.20 16.51
CA PRO A 189 -1.19 -9.71 16.39
C PRO A 189 -1.70 -9.92 14.94
N MET A 190 -0.97 -9.47 13.92
CA MET A 190 -1.44 -9.42 12.53
C MET A 190 -0.92 -10.59 11.69
N ASN A 191 -1.83 -11.26 10.98
CA ASN A 191 -1.46 -12.28 10.01
C ASN A 191 -0.89 -11.67 8.72
N GLU A 192 -0.39 -12.53 7.83
CA GLU A 192 0.25 -12.11 6.57
C GLU A 192 -0.68 -11.24 5.68
N GLN A 193 -1.96 -11.58 5.60
CA GLN A 193 -2.93 -10.83 4.81
C GLN A 193 -3.18 -9.43 5.40
N GLN A 194 -3.30 -9.32 6.73
CA GLN A 194 -3.45 -8.04 7.41
C GLN A 194 -2.23 -7.14 7.16
N ILE A 195 -1.01 -7.71 7.25
CA ILE A 195 0.22 -6.99 6.88
C ILE A 195 0.17 -6.54 5.41
N GLN A 196 -0.25 -7.38 4.47
CA GLN A 196 -0.37 -6.97 3.08
C GLN A 196 -1.37 -5.82 2.88
N THR A 197 -2.55 -5.89 3.52
CA THR A 197 -3.54 -4.79 3.42
C THR A 197 -3.00 -3.49 4.00
N LEU A 198 -2.19 -3.55 5.07
CA LEU A 198 -1.53 -2.39 5.66
C LEU A 198 -0.48 -1.80 4.70
N LEU A 199 0.31 -2.64 4.02
CA LEU A 199 1.24 -2.19 2.96
C LEU A 199 0.48 -1.51 1.82
N ASP A 200 -0.66 -2.06 1.38
CA ASP A 200 -1.47 -1.47 0.32
C ASP A 200 -2.09 -0.13 0.74
N TYR A 201 -2.47 -0.01 2.02
CA TYR A 201 -2.87 1.28 2.58
C TYR A 201 -1.72 2.28 2.60
N LEU A 202 -0.52 1.88 3.05
CA LEU A 202 0.67 2.74 3.05
C LEU A 202 1.00 3.23 1.64
N LYS A 203 0.87 2.38 0.61
CA LYS A 203 1.05 2.76 -0.79
C LYS A 203 0.04 3.83 -1.21
N SER A 204 -1.22 3.69 -0.77
CA SER A 204 -2.30 4.61 -1.13
C SER A 204 -2.14 6.02 -0.55
N ILE A 205 -1.36 6.19 0.52
CA ILE A 205 -1.12 7.48 1.18
C ILE A 205 0.24 8.10 0.83
N GLN A 206 1.01 7.50 -0.07
CA GLN A 206 2.31 8.06 -0.44
C GLN A 206 2.18 9.41 -1.16
N ILE A 207 3.12 10.30 -0.90
CA ILE A 207 3.37 11.47 -1.72
C ILE A 207 3.98 10.97 -3.04
N PRO A 208 3.34 11.24 -4.20
CA PRO A 208 3.85 10.78 -5.49
C PRO A 208 5.17 11.46 -5.81
N LEU A 209 6.07 10.70 -6.45
CA LEU A 209 7.32 11.23 -6.98
C LEU A 209 7.06 11.95 -8.33
N GLU A 210 7.77 13.04 -8.57
CA GLU A 210 7.85 13.75 -9.84
C GLU A 210 9.15 13.32 -10.53
N GLU A 211 9.07 12.65 -11.69
CA GLU A 211 10.24 12.15 -12.43
C GLU A 211 11.19 11.27 -11.59
N GLY A 212 10.64 10.48 -10.66
CA GLY A 212 11.41 9.61 -9.77
C GLY A 212 12.08 10.33 -8.59
N ARG A 213 11.79 11.62 -8.39
CA ARG A 213 12.26 12.41 -7.25
C ARG A 213 11.11 12.98 -6.43
N MET A 214 11.44 13.37 -5.20
CA MET A 214 10.55 14.10 -4.31
C MET A 214 10.01 15.34 -5.04
N PRO A 215 8.70 15.65 -4.92
CA PRO A 215 8.14 16.85 -5.51
C PRO A 215 8.96 18.10 -5.16
N LYS A 216 9.14 18.99 -6.14
CA LYS A 216 10.00 20.17 -5.96
C LYS A 216 9.61 20.99 -4.73
N ALA A 217 8.31 21.18 -4.50
CA ALA A 217 7.80 21.90 -3.33
C ALA A 217 8.28 21.31 -1.99
N LYS A 218 8.36 19.98 -1.89
CA LYS A 218 8.81 19.28 -0.68
C LYS A 218 10.33 19.32 -0.53
N SER A 219 11.07 19.22 -1.63
CA SER A 219 12.52 19.41 -1.64
C SER A 219 12.92 20.84 -1.24
N ASP A 220 12.19 21.84 -1.73
CA ASP A 220 12.38 23.25 -1.38
C ASP A 220 12.02 23.52 0.09
N GLU A 221 10.99 22.86 0.65
CA GLU A 221 10.65 22.92 2.07
C GLU A 221 11.79 22.38 2.96
N ILE A 222 12.35 21.23 2.60
CA ILE A 222 13.50 20.61 3.30
C ILE A 222 14.70 21.58 3.30
N GLN A 223 14.99 22.18 2.14
CA GLN A 223 16.08 23.14 2.00
C GLN A 223 15.85 24.39 2.85
N ALA A 224 14.66 24.98 2.75
CA ALA A 224 14.31 26.20 3.47
C ALA A 224 14.36 26.00 5.00
N GLU A 225 13.92 24.84 5.49
CA GLU A 225 14.00 24.54 6.92
C GLU A 225 15.44 24.37 7.40
N ALA A 226 16.30 23.71 6.61
CA ALA A 226 17.72 23.59 6.93
C ALA A 226 18.41 24.96 6.99
N GLU A 227 18.15 25.84 6.02
CA GLU A 227 18.66 27.21 5.99
C GLU A 227 18.13 28.06 7.15
N ARG A 228 16.84 27.90 7.50
CA ARG A 228 16.23 28.57 8.65
C ARG A 228 16.92 28.18 9.95
N LEU A 229 17.22 26.89 10.15
CA LEU A 229 17.91 26.39 11.34
C LEU A 229 19.34 26.93 11.45
N VAL A 230 20.07 27.04 10.33
CA VAL A 230 21.39 27.68 10.28
C VAL A 230 21.28 29.16 10.62
N LYS A 231 20.33 29.88 10.02
CA LYS A 231 20.09 31.31 10.29
C LYS A 231 19.69 31.57 11.75
N ALA A 232 18.97 30.64 12.37
CA ALA A 232 18.61 30.70 13.79
C ALA A 232 19.79 30.36 14.72
N GLY A 233 20.94 29.96 14.19
CA GLY A 233 22.12 29.57 14.98
C GLY A 233 22.02 28.19 15.63
N ALA A 234 21.03 27.38 15.25
CA ALA A 234 20.88 26.02 15.77
C ALA A 234 21.98 25.08 15.25
N TYR A 235 22.43 25.32 14.01
CA TYR A 235 23.49 24.54 13.34
C TYR A 235 24.44 25.46 12.58
N LYS A 236 25.68 25.01 12.37
CA LYS A 236 26.75 25.81 11.74
C LYS A 236 26.71 25.76 10.21
N SER A 237 26.10 24.72 9.64
CA SER A 237 26.04 24.52 8.18
C SER A 237 24.74 23.84 7.77
N VAL A 238 24.39 23.98 6.49
CA VAL A 238 23.23 23.30 5.89
C VAL A 238 23.37 21.78 6.00
N GLY A 239 24.57 21.24 5.79
CA GLY A 239 24.83 19.80 5.94
C GLY A 239 24.55 19.28 7.35
N GLU A 240 24.95 20.06 8.37
CA GLU A 240 24.64 19.75 9.77
C GLU A 240 23.14 19.82 10.08
N ALA A 241 22.46 20.83 9.54
CA ALA A 241 21.03 20.99 9.70
C ALA A 241 20.23 19.85 9.04
N LEU A 242 20.60 19.45 7.82
CA LEU A 242 20.01 18.31 7.11
C LEU A 242 20.26 16.99 7.86
N PHE A 243 21.47 16.80 8.42
CA PHE A 243 21.80 15.63 9.22
C PHE A 243 20.89 15.50 10.46
N ASN A 244 20.48 16.62 11.05
CA ASN A 244 19.66 16.70 12.26
C ASN A 244 18.22 17.19 12.02
N LEU A 245 17.72 17.13 10.79
CA LEU A 245 16.44 17.75 10.41
C LEU A 245 15.23 17.09 11.11
N ASP A 246 14.46 17.87 11.87
CA ASP A 246 13.30 17.35 12.63
C ASP A 246 11.99 17.30 11.84
N LEU A 247 12.00 17.80 10.61
CA LEU A 247 10.82 17.87 9.74
C LEU A 247 10.16 16.49 9.57
N ASP A 248 8.82 16.47 9.62
CA ASP A 248 7.98 15.26 9.42
C ASP A 248 8.36 14.08 10.34
N GLY A 249 8.60 14.37 11.62
CA GLY A 249 9.01 13.36 12.61
C GLY A 249 10.45 12.89 12.40
N GLY A 250 11.28 13.76 11.84
CA GLY A 250 12.67 13.50 11.52
C GLY A 250 12.90 12.54 10.38
N VAL A 251 11.89 12.28 9.54
CA VAL A 251 11.95 11.24 8.51
C VAL A 251 13.18 11.38 7.59
N TYR A 252 13.67 12.60 7.40
CA TYR A 252 14.83 12.95 6.58
C TYR A 252 16.18 12.95 7.32
N SER A 253 16.17 12.92 8.66
CA SER A 253 17.37 13.06 9.49
C SER A 253 18.20 11.79 9.58
N CYS A 254 19.50 11.93 9.32
CA CYS A 254 20.50 10.88 9.51
C CYS A 254 20.72 10.60 11.01
N ALA A 255 20.60 11.63 11.85
CA ALA A 255 20.80 11.54 13.29
C ALA A 255 19.82 10.57 13.97
N ARG A 256 18.64 10.31 13.39
CA ARG A 256 17.71 9.28 13.89
C ARG A 256 18.32 7.91 14.07
N CYS A 257 19.24 7.54 13.18
CA CYS A 257 19.94 6.27 13.24
C CYS A 257 21.34 6.43 13.84
N HIS A 258 22.03 7.53 13.53
CA HIS A 258 23.45 7.72 13.83
C HIS A 258 23.73 8.56 15.08
N THR A 259 22.72 9.04 15.79
CA THR A 259 22.88 9.81 17.03
C THR A 259 21.96 9.24 18.10
N LYS A 260 22.55 8.67 19.15
CA LYS A 260 21.77 8.15 20.29
C LYS A 260 20.94 9.27 20.92
N GLY A 261 19.68 8.98 21.19
CA GLY A 261 18.76 9.90 21.87
C GLY A 261 18.17 11.03 21.03
N TRP A 262 18.58 11.16 19.76
CA TRP A 262 18.04 12.19 18.88
C TRP A 262 16.52 12.10 18.72
N SER A 263 15.99 10.88 18.59
CA SER A 263 14.55 10.64 18.36
C SER A 263 13.66 11.04 19.53
N TYR A 264 14.20 11.38 20.70
CA TYR A 264 13.43 11.79 21.87
C TYR A 264 13.99 13.04 22.57
N GLY A 265 14.74 13.86 21.83
CA GLY A 265 15.19 15.17 22.29
C GLY A 265 16.35 15.16 23.30
N ASP A 266 17.04 14.03 23.44
CA ASP A 266 18.19 13.85 24.34
C ASP A 266 19.41 13.37 23.53
N ALA A 267 19.70 14.10 22.46
CA ALA A 267 20.77 13.76 21.53
C ALA A 267 22.12 13.76 22.26
N GLN A 268 22.84 12.65 22.18
CA GLN A 268 24.21 12.53 22.66
C GLN A 268 25.18 13.03 21.58
N THR A 269 26.41 12.50 21.53
CA THR A 269 27.39 12.84 20.49
C THR A 269 26.78 12.68 19.09
N THR A 270 26.71 13.78 18.34
CA THR A 270 26.23 13.78 16.94
C THR A 270 27.06 12.82 16.11
N GLY A 271 26.40 11.89 15.42
CA GLY A 271 27.08 10.86 14.63
C GLY A 271 27.77 9.77 15.46
N GLY A 272 27.66 9.79 16.79
CA GLY A 272 28.33 8.84 17.69
C GLY A 272 27.84 7.39 17.60
N GLY A 273 26.83 7.13 16.78
CA GLY A 273 26.22 5.81 16.58
C GLY A 273 25.07 5.53 17.52
N ALA A 274 24.13 4.71 17.06
CA ALA A 274 23.03 4.15 17.85
C ALA A 274 22.47 2.91 17.15
N PHE A 275 21.46 3.09 16.30
CA PHE A 275 20.96 2.04 15.42
C PHE A 275 21.87 1.85 14.21
N GLY A 276 22.40 2.95 13.68
CA GLY A 276 23.46 2.98 12.67
C GLY A 276 24.85 3.08 13.30
N PRO A 277 25.92 2.80 12.52
CA PRO A 277 27.29 2.87 12.99
C PRO A 277 27.72 4.28 13.40
N ASN A 278 28.81 4.34 14.17
CA ASN A 278 29.50 5.59 14.50
C ASN A 278 30.16 6.19 13.24
N LEU A 279 29.90 7.47 13.01
CA LEU A 279 30.36 8.28 11.88
C LEU A 279 31.51 9.22 12.24
N THR A 280 31.81 9.39 13.53
CA THR A 280 32.81 10.34 14.05
C THR A 280 34.26 9.85 13.91
N GLY A 281 35.21 10.73 14.20
CA GLY A 281 36.63 10.37 14.34
C GLY A 281 37.25 9.87 13.05
N GLY A 282 36.82 10.43 11.91
CA GLY A 282 37.25 10.03 10.58
C GLY A 282 36.83 8.62 10.16
N SER A 283 35.87 8.00 10.86
CA SER A 283 35.33 6.67 10.53
C SER A 283 34.80 6.63 9.09
N THR A 284 34.05 7.65 8.69
CA THR A 284 33.48 7.76 7.35
C THR A 284 34.53 7.95 6.26
N VAL A 285 35.59 8.72 6.53
CA VAL A 285 36.69 8.91 5.57
C VAL A 285 37.49 7.63 5.37
N ARG A 286 37.72 6.84 6.42
CA ARG A 286 38.37 5.51 6.29
C ARG A 286 37.49 4.53 5.53
N GLN A 287 36.18 4.55 5.78
CA GLN A 287 35.24 3.66 5.10
C GLN A 287 35.02 4.04 3.64
N PHE A 288 35.00 5.35 3.33
CA PHE A 288 34.82 5.91 2.00
C PHE A 288 35.93 6.93 1.70
N PRO A 289 37.10 6.48 1.20
CA PRO A 289 38.16 7.39 0.80
C PRO A 289 37.67 8.40 -0.26
N SER A 290 36.90 7.92 -1.23
CA SER A 290 36.23 8.74 -2.24
C SER A 290 34.94 9.37 -1.72
N GLN A 291 34.82 10.70 -1.88
CA GLN A 291 33.58 11.42 -1.58
C GLN A 291 32.43 10.95 -2.49
N ASP A 292 32.71 10.69 -3.76
CA ASP A 292 31.68 10.28 -4.73
C ASP A 292 31.12 8.89 -4.42
N GLU A 293 31.96 7.98 -3.91
CA GLU A 293 31.48 6.67 -3.43
C GLU A 293 30.54 6.81 -2.23
N MET A 294 30.84 7.73 -1.32
CA MET A 294 29.95 8.03 -0.19
C MET A 294 28.63 8.66 -0.66
N ILE A 295 28.67 9.56 -1.63
CA ILE A 295 27.47 10.15 -2.25
C ILE A 295 26.62 9.03 -2.90
N ALA A 296 27.24 8.15 -3.68
CA ALA A 296 26.55 7.02 -4.31
C ALA A 296 25.92 6.08 -3.26
N PHE A 297 26.62 5.82 -2.16
CA PHE A 297 26.10 5.03 -1.06
C PHE A 297 24.90 5.70 -0.37
N LEU A 298 24.94 7.02 -0.11
CA LEU A 298 23.79 7.74 0.45
C LEU A 298 22.59 7.77 -0.51
N LYS A 299 22.83 7.83 -1.82
CA LYS A 299 21.78 7.78 -2.84
C LYS A 299 21.07 6.41 -2.86
N ASN A 300 21.84 5.32 -2.83
CA ASN A 300 21.33 3.97 -3.04
C ASN A 300 20.94 3.24 -1.74
N GLY A 301 21.57 3.60 -0.62
CA GLY A 301 21.45 2.88 0.64
C GLY A 301 22.33 1.63 0.69
N SER A 302 22.18 0.88 1.78
CA SER A 302 22.84 -0.41 1.97
C SER A 302 21.97 -1.55 1.46
N GLU A 303 22.56 -2.54 0.81
CA GLU A 303 21.88 -3.78 0.43
C GLU A 303 22.43 -4.97 1.22
N LEU A 304 21.57 -5.90 1.64
CA LEU A 304 21.97 -7.03 2.45
C LEU A 304 23.04 -7.87 1.75
N GLY A 305 24.18 -8.03 2.41
CA GLY A 305 25.29 -8.86 1.93
C GLY A 305 26.17 -8.21 0.86
N LYS A 306 25.78 -7.07 0.28
CA LYS A 306 26.60 -6.37 -0.72
C LYS A 306 27.71 -5.54 -0.07
N LYS A 307 28.87 -5.49 -0.74
CA LYS A 307 29.98 -4.63 -0.32
C LYS A 307 29.61 -3.15 -0.51
N TYR A 308 30.03 -2.30 0.43
CA TYR A 308 30.06 -0.85 0.27
C TYR A 308 31.33 -0.26 0.88
N GLY A 309 31.84 0.84 0.31
CA GLY A 309 33.12 1.43 0.71
C GLY A 309 34.27 0.41 0.67
N GLU A 310 35.28 0.59 1.52
CA GLU A 310 36.46 -0.27 1.55
C GLU A 310 36.17 -1.69 2.08
N GLN A 311 35.51 -1.79 3.24
CA GLN A 311 35.31 -3.06 3.98
C GLN A 311 33.90 -3.22 4.56
N GLY A 312 32.92 -2.47 4.07
CA GLY A 312 31.56 -2.49 4.59
C GLY A 312 30.75 -3.61 3.95
N GLN A 313 29.94 -4.30 4.75
CA GLN A 313 28.93 -5.21 4.25
C GLN A 313 27.55 -4.68 4.63
N GLY A 314 26.72 -4.44 3.62
CA GLY A 314 25.41 -3.85 3.79
C GLY A 314 24.48 -4.77 4.58
N SER A 315 23.69 -4.17 5.46
CA SER A 315 22.68 -4.87 6.25
C SER A 315 21.28 -4.82 5.62
N GLY A 316 21.10 -4.02 4.56
CA GLY A 316 19.77 -3.72 4.03
C GLY A 316 18.96 -2.76 4.91
N ARG A 317 19.56 -2.12 5.93
CA ARG A 317 18.82 -1.29 6.90
C ARG A 317 19.02 0.21 6.72
N MET A 318 20.13 0.62 6.11
CA MET A 318 20.36 2.02 5.75
C MET A 318 19.63 2.30 4.43
N PRO A 319 18.57 3.11 4.42
CA PRO A 319 17.83 3.42 3.20
C PRO A 319 18.64 4.30 2.25
N GLY A 320 18.26 4.28 0.98
CA GLY A 320 18.73 5.24 -0.02
C GLY A 320 17.93 6.55 0.04
N PHE A 321 18.61 7.67 -0.16
CA PHE A 321 18.01 9.01 -0.15
C PHE A 321 18.05 9.71 -1.52
N GLY A 322 18.44 9.01 -2.60
CA GLY A 322 18.59 9.60 -3.93
C GLY A 322 17.29 10.10 -4.57
N ALA A 323 16.14 9.55 -4.16
CA ALA A 323 14.83 10.07 -4.55
C ALA A 323 14.36 11.22 -3.65
N THR A 324 14.95 11.40 -2.46
CA THR A 324 14.49 12.35 -1.43
C THR A 324 15.26 13.67 -1.48
N TYR A 325 16.59 13.59 -1.52
CA TYR A 325 17.47 14.76 -1.50
C TYR A 325 18.00 15.08 -2.91
N THR A 326 18.25 16.36 -3.15
CA THR A 326 19.00 16.80 -4.34
C THR A 326 20.47 16.41 -4.23
N ASP A 327 21.19 16.46 -5.35
CA ASP A 327 22.62 16.15 -5.38
C ASP A 327 23.43 17.11 -4.50
N GLU A 328 23.04 18.38 -4.46
CA GLU A 328 23.62 19.42 -3.61
C GLU A 328 23.38 19.15 -2.12
N GLN A 329 22.16 18.74 -1.76
CA GLN A 329 21.79 18.38 -0.39
C GLN A 329 22.58 17.16 0.09
N ILE A 330 22.68 16.11 -0.74
CA ILE A 330 23.48 14.92 -0.42
C ILE A 330 24.94 15.30 -0.27
N LYS A 331 25.48 16.13 -1.17
CA LYS A 331 26.87 16.59 -1.08
C LYS A 331 27.13 17.36 0.23
N ALA A 332 26.23 18.27 0.62
CA ALA A 332 26.34 19.01 1.87
C ALA A 332 26.32 18.10 3.11
N ILE A 333 25.45 17.08 3.12
CA ILE A 333 25.42 16.06 4.19
C ILE A 333 26.74 15.29 4.22
N VAL A 334 27.25 14.84 3.07
CA VAL A 334 28.52 14.10 2.99
C VAL A 334 29.68 14.93 3.50
N GLU A 335 29.78 16.20 3.10
CA GLU A 335 30.84 17.10 3.57
C GLU A 335 30.79 17.31 5.09
N TYR A 336 29.60 17.47 5.66
CA TYR A 336 29.43 17.52 7.11
C TYR A 336 29.86 16.22 7.79
N VAL A 337 29.36 15.08 7.32
CA VAL A 337 29.63 13.77 7.94
C VAL A 337 31.10 13.36 7.84
N ARG A 338 31.80 13.75 6.77
CA ARG A 338 33.26 13.55 6.63
C ARG A 338 34.07 14.40 7.60
N GLY A 339 33.49 15.47 8.13
CA GLY A 339 34.09 16.36 9.12
C GLY A 339 33.83 15.99 10.59
N LEU A 340 33.06 14.93 10.86
CA LEU A 340 32.77 14.40 12.21
C LEU A 340 33.92 13.53 12.76
#